data_AF-A0A381VDS3-F1
#
_entry.id   AF-A0A381VDS3-F1
#
_cell.length_a   1.000
_cell.length_b   1.000
_cell.length_c   1.000
_cell.angle_alpha   90.00
_cell.angle_beta   90.00
_cell.angle_gamma   90.00
#
_symmetry.space_group_name_H-M   'P 1'
#
loop_
_entity.id
_entity.type
_entity.pdbx_description
1 polymer ?
#
loop_
_entity_poly.entity_id
_entity_poly.type
_entity_poly.pdbx_seq_one_letter_code
_entity_poly.pdbx_strand_id
1 'polypeptide(L)'
;VPKQHLTRRTFLKVSTIAGGGLLVGCTFQSNPNLSAPTAKSEDLGLFIRISKDNSITIISPTSEMGQGTHTAHAMIIADELDADWKKIKVVSAPVSSEYKTDSFGQYTGGNRGIRLWWDRLAEIGAGTRELLVEAGAQKMEVSVKECEAQNGYVVHRPSGRKLSYGQLTEAASELEPPSSPKLKSRGQYRFVGKAIPRLDIPAKVNGSAVYGTDVRLPGMLYAAISQSPVFGGEVKAYDKAAAMAVKGVEAVVPIPHGMSVVADSTWHAQKGLEALEVKFEGGKTVGLGREELDHSFKTSLEKMGKAELHGKKVLDMEYEIQFLSHAALEPINCTAFVTDHSCEVWGPFQFQTRALNKIEDMTGLSEDQIKVHTTYVGGGFGGRFRMWGEDFVEQAVMLSKESGKPVQVMWSREEDIQHDYYHPAS
;
A
#
# COMPACT_ATOMS: atom_id res chain seq x y z
N VAL A 1 -16.32 2.39 14.87
CA VAL A 1 -16.60 1.23 13.99
C VAL A 1 -17.25 0.17 14.87
N PRO A 2 -18.48 -0.29 14.59
CA PRO A 2 -19.04 -1.42 15.33
C PRO A 2 -18.08 -2.60 15.18
N LYS A 3 -17.77 -3.29 16.30
CA LYS A 3 -16.99 -4.53 16.27
C LYS A 3 -17.76 -5.51 15.39
N GLN A 4 -17.33 -5.71 14.15
CA GLN A 4 -17.81 -6.81 13.34
C GLN A 4 -17.26 -8.08 13.98
N HIS A 5 -18.06 -8.71 14.83
CA HIS A 5 -17.74 -10.03 15.36
C HIS A 5 -17.58 -10.99 14.19
N LEU A 6 -16.43 -11.66 14.14
CA LEU A 6 -16.17 -12.73 13.18
C LEU A 6 -17.28 -13.78 13.32
N THR A 7 -18.13 -13.93 12.32
CA THR A 7 -19.11 -15.01 12.29
C THR A 7 -18.47 -16.27 11.71
N ARG A 8 -19.06 -17.45 11.95
CA ARG A 8 -18.59 -18.73 11.39
C ARG A 8 -18.43 -18.73 9.85
N ARG A 9 -19.23 -17.93 9.12
CA ARG A 9 -19.14 -17.77 7.65
C ARG A 9 -18.14 -16.71 7.20
N THR A 10 -17.65 -15.90 8.13
CA THR A 10 -16.71 -14.80 7.94
C THR A 10 -15.26 -15.24 8.17
N PHE A 11 -15.07 -16.38 8.83
CA PHE A 11 -13.79 -16.77 9.39
C PHE A 11 -13.06 -17.77 8.50
N LEU A 12 -11.81 -17.41 8.15
CA LEU A 12 -10.75 -18.26 7.62
C LEU A 12 -11.12 -19.20 6.46
N LYS A 13 -11.08 -18.71 5.22
CA LYS A 13 -10.85 -19.60 4.08
C LYS A 13 -9.40 -20.08 4.17
N VAL A 14 -9.26 -21.37 4.39
CA VAL A 14 -7.98 -22.06 4.40
C VAL A 14 -7.89 -22.86 3.12
N SER A 15 -6.87 -22.62 2.31
CA SER A 15 -6.71 -23.32 1.03
C SER A 15 -5.25 -23.70 0.79
N THR A 16 -5.06 -24.75 0.00
CA THR A 16 -3.76 -25.19 -0.50
C THR A 16 -3.49 -24.60 -1.87
N ILE A 17 -2.25 -24.15 -2.11
CA ILE A 17 -1.79 -23.70 -3.44
C ILE A 17 -1.25 -24.91 -4.21
N ALA A 18 -1.33 -24.92 -5.55
CA ALA A 18 -0.52 -25.78 -6.40
C ALA A 18 0.98 -25.61 -6.05
N GLY A 19 1.54 -26.55 -5.27
CA GLY A 19 2.86 -26.45 -4.63
C GLY A 19 2.88 -26.81 -3.13
N GLY A 20 1.70 -26.85 -2.48
CA GLY A 20 1.48 -27.46 -1.16
C GLY A 20 1.72 -26.58 0.07
N GLY A 21 1.58 -25.25 -0.02
CA GLY A 21 1.56 -24.37 1.16
C GLY A 21 0.15 -24.12 1.70
N LEU A 22 0.04 -23.61 2.93
CA LEU A 22 -1.21 -23.17 3.56
C LEU A 22 -1.43 -21.67 3.36
N LEU A 23 -2.60 -21.28 2.89
CA LEU A 23 -3.10 -19.90 2.94
C LEU A 23 -4.16 -19.75 4.02
N VAL A 24 -4.09 -18.66 4.76
CA VAL A 24 -5.02 -18.35 5.85
C VAL A 24 -5.59 -16.94 5.63
N GLY A 25 -6.92 -16.82 5.52
CA GLY A 25 -7.56 -15.53 5.24
C GLY A 25 -9.03 -15.39 5.62
N CYS A 26 -9.48 -14.25 6.16
CA CYS A 26 -10.90 -14.03 6.49
C CYS A 26 -11.65 -13.33 5.34
N THR A 27 -12.77 -13.90 4.87
CA THR A 27 -13.59 -13.33 3.77
C THR A 27 -14.94 -12.83 4.28
N PHE A 28 -15.47 -11.73 3.74
CA PHE A 28 -16.84 -11.27 4.01
C PHE A 28 -17.63 -11.25 2.70
N GLN A 29 -18.56 -12.20 2.52
CA GLN A 29 -19.49 -12.30 1.37
C GLN A 29 -18.88 -12.00 -0.01
N SER A 30 -18.30 -13.02 -0.64
CA SER A 30 -18.13 -13.10 -2.10
C SER A 30 -18.23 -14.57 -2.56
N ASN A 31 -18.76 -14.79 -3.76
CA ASN A 31 -18.78 -16.11 -4.40
C ASN A 31 -17.34 -16.60 -4.66
N PRO A 32 -17.11 -17.92 -4.67
CA PRO A 32 -15.77 -18.47 -4.77
C PRO A 32 -15.18 -18.23 -6.17
N ASN A 33 -14.27 -17.27 -6.30
CA ASN A 33 -13.30 -17.26 -7.39
C ASN A 33 -11.91 -17.63 -6.84
N LEU A 34 -11.79 -18.89 -6.43
CA LEU A 34 -10.51 -19.61 -6.35
C LEU A 34 -10.67 -20.92 -7.13
N SER A 35 -11.06 -20.78 -8.40
CA SER A 35 -11.12 -21.85 -9.39
C SER A 35 -10.76 -21.30 -10.77
N ALA A 36 -9.56 -20.73 -10.91
CA ALA A 36 -8.90 -20.64 -12.21
C ALA A 36 -7.95 -21.84 -12.31
N PRO A 37 -7.99 -22.67 -13.38
CA PRO A 37 -7.16 -23.88 -13.53
C PRO A 37 -5.64 -23.63 -13.64
N THR A 38 -5.19 -22.41 -13.37
CA THR A 38 -3.81 -21.93 -13.51
C THR A 38 -3.41 -21.02 -12.34
N ALA A 39 -3.74 -21.40 -11.10
CA ALA A 39 -3.19 -20.74 -9.92
C ALA A 39 -1.67 -20.96 -9.87
N LYS A 40 -0.89 -19.97 -10.34
CA LYS A 40 0.56 -19.89 -10.12
C LYS A 40 0.80 -19.68 -8.62
N SER A 41 2.02 -19.94 -8.16
CA SER A 41 2.47 -19.81 -6.76
C SER A 41 2.34 -18.40 -6.13
N GLU A 42 1.64 -17.48 -6.80
CA GLU A 42 1.52 -16.05 -6.51
C GLU A 42 0.16 -15.64 -5.94
N ASP A 43 -0.78 -16.57 -5.72
CA ASP A 43 -1.94 -16.30 -4.86
C ASP A 43 -1.45 -16.19 -3.41
N LEU A 44 -1.17 -14.95 -2.97
CA LEU A 44 -0.46 -14.66 -1.72
C LEU A 44 -1.19 -15.11 -0.43
N GLY A 45 -2.46 -15.49 -0.51
CA GLY A 45 -3.34 -15.59 0.67
C GLY A 45 -3.61 -14.22 1.30
N LEU A 46 -4.56 -14.15 2.24
CA LEU A 46 -5.00 -12.84 2.75
C LEU A 46 -4.15 -12.30 3.90
N PHE A 47 -3.66 -13.13 4.83
CA PHE A 47 -2.94 -12.59 5.99
C PHE A 47 -1.70 -13.38 6.38
N ILE A 48 -1.78 -14.71 6.31
CA ILE A 48 -0.67 -15.60 6.62
C ILE A 48 -0.55 -16.65 5.52
N ARG A 49 0.67 -16.85 5.03
CA ARG A 49 1.05 -18.00 4.22
C ARG A 49 2.15 -18.78 4.93
N ILE A 50 1.93 -20.08 5.10
CA ILE A 50 2.92 -21.01 5.66
C ILE A 50 3.35 -21.96 4.55
N SER A 51 4.63 -21.95 4.22
CA SER A 51 5.21 -22.82 3.19
C SER A 51 5.67 -24.16 3.80
N LYS A 52 5.85 -25.19 2.96
CA LYS A 52 6.37 -26.50 3.38
C LYS A 52 7.75 -26.45 4.05
N ASP A 53 8.58 -25.48 3.70
CA ASP A 53 9.90 -25.22 4.31
C ASP A 53 9.82 -24.48 5.67
N ASN A 54 8.60 -24.34 6.19
CA ASN A 54 8.25 -23.64 7.42
C ASN A 54 8.48 -22.11 7.38
N SER A 55 8.69 -21.52 6.19
CA SER A 55 8.68 -20.06 6.04
C SER A 55 7.26 -19.51 6.21
N ILE A 56 7.16 -18.36 6.88
CA ILE A 56 5.89 -17.68 7.18
C ILE A 56 5.93 -16.33 6.48
N THR A 57 5.03 -16.12 5.52
CA THR A 57 4.80 -14.81 4.91
C THR A 57 3.61 -14.16 5.56
N ILE A 58 3.77 -12.94 6.03
CA ILE A 58 2.68 -12.09 6.51
C ILE A 58 2.35 -11.09 5.42
N ILE A 59 1.07 -11.02 5.08
CA ILE A 59 0.54 -10.16 4.03
C ILE A 59 -0.06 -8.94 4.73
N SER A 60 0.66 -7.83 4.71
CA SER A 60 0.28 -6.61 5.44
C SER A 60 -0.61 -5.71 4.58
N PRO A 61 -1.84 -5.37 5.03
CA PRO A 61 -2.73 -4.46 4.32
C PRO A 61 -2.26 -3.00 4.35
N THR A 62 -1.15 -2.70 5.03
CA THR A 62 -0.62 -1.36 5.21
C THR A 62 0.70 -1.18 4.47
N SER A 63 0.94 0.02 3.96
CA SER A 63 2.18 0.41 3.29
C SER A 63 3.28 0.67 4.32
N GLU A 64 4.47 0.14 4.07
CA GLU A 64 5.65 0.46 4.89
C GLU A 64 6.39 1.67 4.31
N MET A 65 6.36 2.78 5.05
CA MET A 65 6.92 4.09 4.68
C MET A 65 7.94 4.61 5.72
N GLY A 66 8.45 3.73 6.58
CA GLY A 66 9.45 4.05 7.61
C GLY A 66 8.94 3.96 9.05
N GLN A 67 7.65 3.75 9.25
CA GLN A 67 6.99 3.70 10.57
C GLN A 67 7.05 2.32 11.25
N GLY A 68 7.36 1.25 10.52
CA GLY A 68 7.54 -0.10 11.09
C GLY A 68 6.24 -0.89 11.27
N THR A 69 5.18 -0.53 10.55
CA THR A 69 3.90 -1.24 10.58
C THR A 69 4.04 -2.68 10.13
N HIS A 70 4.88 -2.98 9.14
CA HIS A 70 5.13 -4.36 8.70
C HIS A 70 5.70 -5.21 9.84
N THR A 71 6.71 -4.69 10.54
CA THR A 71 7.30 -5.36 11.70
C THR A 71 6.28 -5.51 12.82
N ALA A 72 5.48 -4.48 13.12
CA ALA A 72 4.48 -4.54 14.17
C ALA A 72 3.34 -5.55 13.88
N HIS A 73 2.84 -5.62 12.63
CA HIS A 73 1.91 -6.67 12.20
C HIS A 73 2.52 -8.05 12.38
N ALA A 74 3.80 -8.19 12.02
CA ALA A 74 4.52 -9.44 12.22
C ALA A 74 4.64 -9.83 13.69
N MET A 75 4.88 -8.88 14.60
CA MET A 75 4.96 -9.16 16.04
C MET A 75 3.64 -9.68 16.58
N ILE A 76 2.52 -9.05 16.22
CA ILE A 76 1.17 -9.45 16.66
C ILE A 76 0.88 -10.88 16.23
N ILE A 77 1.04 -11.17 14.93
CA ILE A 77 0.82 -12.52 14.40
C ILE A 77 1.81 -13.51 15.01
N ALA A 78 3.09 -13.17 15.11
CA ALA A 78 4.12 -14.11 15.59
C ALA A 78 3.94 -14.52 17.04
N ASP A 79 3.46 -13.59 17.88
CA ASP A 79 3.15 -13.87 19.27
C ASP A 79 1.93 -14.77 19.40
N GLU A 80 0.84 -14.47 18.69
CA GLU A 80 -0.35 -15.31 18.71
C GLU A 80 -0.12 -16.66 18.02
N LEU A 81 0.65 -16.72 16.93
CA LEU A 81 0.93 -17.93 16.17
C LEU A 81 1.99 -18.85 16.84
N ASP A 82 2.71 -18.39 17.84
CA ASP A 82 3.95 -19.04 18.32
C ASP A 82 4.97 -19.27 17.20
N ALA A 83 5.06 -18.34 16.25
CA ALA A 83 5.96 -18.45 15.11
C ALA A 83 7.44 -18.27 15.49
N ASP A 84 8.36 -18.85 14.72
CA ASP A 84 9.77 -18.48 14.77
C ASP A 84 9.99 -17.18 14.00
N TRP A 85 10.44 -16.13 14.70
CA TRP A 85 10.72 -14.81 14.12
C TRP A 85 11.68 -14.89 12.91
N LYS A 86 12.66 -15.79 12.96
CA LYS A 86 13.66 -15.95 11.89
C LYS A 86 13.08 -16.52 10.59
N LYS A 87 11.87 -17.06 10.65
CA LYS A 87 11.15 -17.63 9.50
C LYS A 87 10.11 -16.67 8.93
N ILE A 88 9.95 -15.49 9.51
CA ILE A 88 8.94 -14.52 9.08
C ILE A 88 9.51 -13.56 8.04
N LYS A 89 8.72 -13.36 6.98
CA LYS A 89 8.85 -12.24 6.04
C LYS A 89 7.53 -11.52 5.91
N VAL A 90 7.55 -10.24 5.55
CA VAL A 90 6.35 -9.43 5.35
C VAL A 90 6.34 -8.92 3.92
N VAL A 91 5.18 -8.93 3.29
CA VAL A 91 4.93 -8.33 1.98
C VAL A 91 3.72 -7.41 2.07
N SER A 92 3.66 -6.39 1.21
CA SER A 92 2.46 -5.57 1.06
C SER A 92 1.34 -6.39 0.41
N ALA A 93 0.13 -6.23 0.91
CA ALA A 93 -1.03 -6.90 0.36
C ALA A 93 -1.45 -6.30 -0.99
N PRO A 94 -2.02 -7.10 -1.91
CA PRO A 94 -2.76 -6.58 -3.05
C PRO A 94 -4.00 -5.81 -2.57
N VAL A 95 -4.65 -5.08 -3.47
CA VAL A 95 -5.97 -4.49 -3.18
C VAL A 95 -6.99 -5.61 -3.07
N SER A 96 -7.82 -5.56 -2.03
CA SER A 96 -8.87 -6.55 -1.81
C SER A 96 -9.92 -6.02 -0.83
N SER A 97 -11.15 -6.49 -0.98
CA SER A 97 -12.28 -6.11 -0.11
C SER A 97 -12.03 -6.44 1.36
N GLU A 98 -11.28 -7.50 1.63
CA GLU A 98 -10.91 -8.02 2.92
C GLU A 98 -9.97 -7.07 3.70
N TYR A 99 -9.30 -6.16 2.98
CA TYR A 99 -8.40 -5.15 3.56
C TYR A 99 -9.05 -3.79 3.78
N LYS A 100 -10.35 -3.65 3.50
CA LYS A 100 -11.10 -2.41 3.76
C LYS A 100 -11.40 -2.31 5.26
N THR A 101 -10.99 -1.20 5.87
CA THR A 101 -11.22 -0.96 7.32
C THR A 101 -12.37 0.00 7.62
N ASP A 102 -12.82 0.73 6.60
CA ASP A 102 -13.98 1.62 6.60
C ASP A 102 -14.44 1.85 5.15
N SER A 103 -15.34 2.82 4.96
CA SER A 103 -15.88 3.18 3.65
C SER A 103 -14.85 3.76 2.67
N PHE A 104 -13.67 4.20 3.14
CA PHE A 104 -12.62 4.71 2.26
C PHE A 104 -11.83 3.58 1.61
N GLY A 105 -11.74 2.41 2.24
CA GLY A 105 -11.11 1.21 1.68
C GLY A 105 -9.78 0.84 2.35
N GLN A 106 -8.82 0.36 1.54
CA GLN A 106 -7.48 -0.02 1.95
C GLN A 106 -6.51 1.16 1.77
N TYR A 107 -5.95 1.62 2.89
CA TYR A 107 -5.01 2.73 2.93
C TYR A 107 -4.20 2.75 4.23
N THR A 108 -3.16 3.58 4.25
CA THR A 108 -2.30 3.84 5.42
C THR A 108 -2.28 5.33 5.76
N GLY A 109 -2.95 5.70 6.86
CA GLY A 109 -3.00 7.07 7.37
C GLY A 109 -3.66 7.18 8.76
N GLY A 110 -3.60 8.37 9.37
CA GLY A 110 -4.36 8.70 10.60
C GLY A 110 -4.11 7.80 11.82
N ASN A 111 -2.89 7.26 11.97
CA ASN A 111 -2.53 6.30 13.02
C ASN A 111 -3.48 5.08 13.08
N ARG A 112 -3.91 4.59 11.91
CA ARG A 112 -4.83 3.44 11.79
C ARG A 112 -4.13 2.10 11.58
N GLY A 113 -2.87 2.13 11.13
CA GLY A 113 -2.13 0.94 10.69
C GLY A 113 -2.06 -0.17 11.74
N ILE A 114 -1.98 0.16 13.03
CA ILE A 114 -2.05 -0.83 14.12
C ILE A 114 -3.43 -0.83 14.78
N ARG A 115 -3.98 0.35 15.10
CA ARG A 115 -5.22 0.49 15.86
C ARG A 115 -6.42 -0.23 15.24
N LEU A 116 -6.54 -0.26 13.92
CA LEU A 116 -7.66 -0.94 13.24
C LEU A 116 -7.39 -2.41 12.95
N TRP A 117 -6.12 -2.83 12.98
CA TRP A 117 -5.70 -4.17 12.57
C TRP A 117 -5.38 -5.10 13.73
N TRP A 118 -5.12 -4.56 14.93
CA TRP A 118 -4.67 -5.33 16.09
C TRP A 118 -5.54 -6.56 16.37
N ASP A 119 -6.83 -6.34 16.66
CA ASP A 119 -7.74 -7.40 17.08
C ASP A 119 -7.83 -8.49 16.00
N ARG A 120 -8.02 -8.08 14.74
CA ARG A 120 -8.13 -9.00 13.60
C ARG A 120 -6.84 -9.80 13.38
N LEU A 121 -5.67 -9.17 13.42
CA LEU A 121 -4.40 -9.88 13.25
C LEU A 121 -4.11 -10.83 14.41
N ALA A 122 -4.49 -10.46 15.64
CA ALA A 122 -4.34 -11.32 16.80
C ALA A 122 -5.25 -12.56 16.70
N GLU A 123 -6.52 -12.36 16.32
CA GLU A 123 -7.49 -13.43 16.09
C GLU A 123 -7.04 -14.38 14.97
N ILE A 124 -6.51 -13.84 13.86
CA ILE A 124 -5.95 -14.64 12.77
C ILE A 124 -4.75 -15.48 13.26
N GLY A 125 -3.80 -14.86 13.97
CA GLY A 125 -2.65 -15.58 14.50
C GLY A 125 -3.05 -16.70 15.46
N ALA A 126 -3.99 -16.43 16.38
CA ALA A 126 -4.47 -17.39 17.36
C ALA A 126 -5.29 -18.53 16.73
N GLY A 127 -6.18 -18.20 15.78
CA GLY A 127 -6.95 -19.20 15.05
C GLY A 127 -6.08 -20.11 14.19
N THR A 128 -5.07 -19.55 13.54
CA THR A 128 -4.07 -20.33 12.78
C THR A 128 -3.30 -21.28 13.70
N ARG A 129 -2.89 -20.80 14.88
CA ARG A 129 -2.22 -21.64 15.89
C ARG A 129 -3.11 -22.82 16.30
N GLU A 130 -4.38 -22.58 16.58
CA GLU A 130 -5.32 -23.63 16.99
C GLU A 130 -5.53 -24.68 15.90
N LEU A 131 -5.73 -24.24 14.64
CA LEU A 131 -5.83 -25.14 13.49
C LEU A 131 -4.58 -26.02 13.34
N LEU A 132 -3.39 -25.43 13.45
CA LEU A 132 -2.14 -26.17 13.37
C LEU A 132 -1.99 -27.17 14.51
N VAL A 133 -2.30 -26.78 15.75
CA VAL A 133 -2.23 -27.68 16.91
C VAL A 133 -3.19 -28.85 16.76
N GLU A 134 -4.40 -28.61 16.26
CA GLU A 134 -5.38 -29.66 15.97
C GLU A 134 -4.88 -30.61 14.89
N ALA A 135 -4.42 -30.08 13.74
CA ALA A 135 -3.85 -30.88 12.66
C ALA A 135 -2.64 -31.69 13.13
N GLY A 136 -1.78 -31.11 13.99
CA GLY A 136 -0.64 -31.79 14.57
C GLY A 136 -1.04 -32.94 15.50
N ALA A 137 -2.05 -32.74 16.34
CA ALA A 137 -2.59 -33.78 17.21
C ALA A 137 -3.21 -34.93 16.41
N GLN A 138 -4.00 -34.63 15.38
CA GLN A 138 -4.57 -35.62 14.47
C GLN A 138 -3.48 -36.43 13.77
N LYS A 139 -2.48 -35.75 13.18
CA LYS A 139 -1.36 -36.41 12.46
C LYS A 139 -0.44 -37.23 13.36
N MET A 140 -0.35 -36.89 14.65
CA MET A 140 0.41 -37.66 15.65
C MET A 140 -0.44 -38.72 16.36
N GLU A 141 -1.74 -38.77 16.12
CA GLU A 141 -2.73 -39.64 16.79
C GLU A 141 -2.72 -39.48 18.32
N VAL A 142 -2.76 -38.23 18.81
CA VAL A 142 -2.69 -37.88 20.24
C VAL A 142 -3.77 -36.88 20.64
N SER A 143 -3.94 -36.63 21.94
CA SER A 143 -4.87 -35.60 22.39
C SER A 143 -4.37 -34.20 22.02
N VAL A 144 -5.26 -33.35 21.50
CA VAL A 144 -5.00 -31.91 21.31
C VAL A 144 -4.54 -31.25 22.61
N LYS A 145 -5.07 -31.69 23.76
CA LYS A 145 -4.69 -31.18 25.10
C LYS A 145 -3.27 -31.53 25.50
N GLU A 146 -2.60 -32.42 24.79
CA GLU A 146 -1.20 -32.79 25.02
C GLU A 146 -0.24 -32.07 24.04
N CYS A 147 -0.80 -31.35 23.06
CA CYS A 147 -0.02 -30.61 22.08
C CYS A 147 0.10 -29.13 22.44
N GLU A 148 1.19 -28.51 22.01
CA GLU A 148 1.40 -27.06 22.06
C GLU A 148 2.13 -26.53 20.85
N ALA A 149 1.83 -25.27 20.53
CA ALA A 149 2.53 -24.50 19.53
C ALA A 149 3.80 -23.90 20.13
N GLN A 150 4.95 -24.07 19.46
CA GLN A 150 6.23 -23.55 19.92
C GLN A 150 7.17 -23.30 18.73
N ASN A 151 7.56 -22.05 18.53
CA ASN A 151 8.57 -21.63 17.53
C ASN A 151 8.35 -22.20 16.12
N GLY A 152 7.11 -22.18 15.61
CA GLY A 152 6.81 -22.72 14.28
C GLY A 152 6.63 -24.24 14.22
N TYR A 153 6.42 -24.90 15.36
CA TYR A 153 6.16 -26.34 15.47
C TYR A 153 4.97 -26.61 16.38
N VAL A 154 4.32 -27.75 16.16
CA VAL A 154 3.42 -28.36 17.13
C VAL A 154 4.17 -29.49 17.82
N VAL A 155 4.23 -29.44 19.15
CA VAL A 155 4.99 -30.35 20.01
C VAL A 155 4.02 -31.14 20.87
N HIS A 156 4.11 -32.47 20.84
CA HIS A 156 3.39 -33.34 21.77
C HIS A 156 4.18 -33.48 23.07
N ARG A 157 3.74 -32.80 24.14
CA ARG A 157 4.47 -32.64 25.41
C ARG A 157 4.95 -33.96 26.03
N PRO A 158 4.12 -35.02 26.16
CA PRO A 158 4.55 -36.27 26.80
C PRO A 158 5.69 -36.99 26.05
N SER A 159 5.69 -36.95 24.72
CA SER A 159 6.64 -37.71 23.91
C SER A 159 7.82 -36.90 23.35
N GLY A 160 7.70 -35.58 23.31
CA GLY A 160 8.65 -34.71 22.61
C GLY A 160 8.59 -34.77 21.08
N ARG A 161 7.73 -35.61 20.48
CA ARG A 161 7.46 -35.60 19.03
C ARG A 161 7.00 -34.21 18.60
N LYS A 162 7.48 -33.76 17.44
CA LYS A 162 7.12 -32.45 16.88
C LYS A 162 6.96 -32.50 15.38
N LEU A 163 6.04 -31.67 14.87
CA LEU A 163 5.82 -31.44 13.45
C LEU A 163 5.91 -29.94 13.18
N SER A 164 6.62 -29.55 12.12
CA SER A 164 6.68 -28.13 11.71
C SER A 164 5.32 -27.67 11.17
N TYR A 165 5.02 -26.38 11.25
CA TYR A 165 3.79 -25.85 10.66
C TYR A 165 3.71 -26.14 9.16
N GLY A 166 4.85 -26.07 8.46
CA GLY A 166 4.97 -26.47 7.05
C GLY A 166 4.47 -27.89 6.75
N GLN A 167 4.74 -28.86 7.63
CA GLN A 167 4.28 -30.26 7.50
C GLN A 167 2.79 -30.46 7.82
N LEU A 168 2.17 -29.46 8.45
CA LEU A 168 0.77 -29.48 8.90
C LEU A 168 -0.16 -28.69 7.99
N THR A 169 0.40 -27.94 7.04
CA THR A 169 -0.33 -27.07 6.10
C THR A 169 -1.53 -27.75 5.45
N GLU A 170 -1.31 -28.89 4.79
CA GLU A 170 -2.36 -29.65 4.10
C GLU A 170 -3.47 -30.11 5.06
N ALA A 171 -3.11 -30.78 6.15
CA ALA A 171 -4.08 -31.26 7.14
C ALA A 171 -4.86 -30.09 7.79
N ALA A 172 -4.18 -28.99 8.12
CA ALA A 172 -4.82 -27.81 8.70
C ALA A 172 -5.78 -27.11 7.72
N SER A 173 -5.63 -27.32 6.40
CA SER A 173 -6.54 -26.76 5.39
C SER A 173 -7.89 -27.45 5.28
N GLU A 174 -7.97 -28.68 5.78
CA GLU A 174 -9.19 -29.48 5.78
C GLU A 174 -10.04 -29.24 7.03
N LEU A 175 -9.51 -28.51 8.02
CA LEU A 175 -10.16 -28.26 9.29
C LEU A 175 -11.02 -26.99 9.26
N GLU A 176 -12.09 -27.01 10.06
CA GLU A 176 -12.90 -25.82 10.28
C GLU A 176 -12.20 -24.84 11.24
N PRO A 177 -12.05 -23.57 10.85
CA PRO A 177 -11.42 -22.59 11.71
C PRO A 177 -12.26 -22.22 12.94
N PRO A 178 -11.63 -21.95 14.10
CA PRO A 178 -12.34 -21.67 15.35
C PRO A 178 -13.08 -20.33 15.31
N SER A 179 -14.38 -20.31 15.59
CA SER A 179 -15.17 -19.06 15.55
C SER A 179 -14.79 -18.01 16.61
N SER A 180 -14.04 -18.39 17.63
CA SER A 180 -13.63 -17.52 18.73
C SER A 180 -12.27 -17.99 19.28
N PRO A 181 -11.17 -17.76 18.54
CA PRO A 181 -9.86 -18.26 18.92
C PRO A 181 -9.41 -17.67 20.25
N LYS A 182 -8.72 -18.47 21.07
CA LYS A 182 -8.23 -18.04 22.37
C LYS A 182 -6.98 -17.19 22.20
N LEU A 183 -7.12 -15.88 22.39
CA LEU A 183 -5.97 -14.97 22.37
C LEU A 183 -5.05 -15.21 23.57
N LYS A 184 -3.77 -14.92 23.37
CA LYS A 184 -2.80 -14.88 24.45
C LYS A 184 -2.96 -13.63 25.31
N SER A 185 -2.60 -13.75 26.57
CA SER A 185 -2.42 -12.60 27.45
C SER A 185 -1.13 -11.85 27.12
N ARG A 186 -1.10 -10.55 27.40
CA ARG A 186 0.08 -9.69 27.15
C ARG A 186 1.37 -10.22 27.80
N GLY A 187 1.28 -10.89 28.95
CA GLY A 187 2.43 -11.49 29.62
C GLY A 187 3.06 -12.66 28.86
N GLN A 188 2.36 -13.24 27.88
CA GLN A 188 2.85 -14.33 27.04
C GLN A 188 3.48 -13.84 25.73
N TYR A 189 3.45 -12.53 25.47
CA TYR A 189 4.04 -11.95 24.27
C TYR A 189 5.56 -11.97 24.34
N ARG A 190 6.16 -12.52 23.28
CA ARG A 190 7.61 -12.66 23.13
C ARG A 190 8.18 -11.50 22.34
N PHE A 191 7.42 -10.87 21.46
CA PHE A 191 7.87 -9.81 20.57
C PHE A 191 7.20 -8.47 20.86
N VAL A 192 5.87 -8.43 20.90
CA VAL A 192 5.08 -7.22 21.14
C VAL A 192 5.57 -6.46 22.38
N GLY A 193 5.78 -5.16 22.22
CA GLY A 193 6.26 -4.27 23.29
C GLY A 193 7.77 -4.30 23.53
N LYS A 194 8.54 -5.08 22.75
CA LYS A 194 10.01 -5.14 22.85
C LYS A 194 10.67 -4.45 21.67
N ALA A 195 11.84 -3.86 21.93
CA ALA A 195 12.72 -3.35 20.89
C ALA A 195 13.43 -4.52 20.20
N ILE A 196 12.98 -4.89 19.01
CA ILE A 196 13.59 -5.94 18.17
C ILE A 196 14.02 -5.36 16.82
N PRO A 197 15.03 -5.94 16.14
CA PRO A 197 15.39 -5.52 14.79
C PRO A 197 14.21 -5.61 13.84
N ARG A 198 13.93 -4.52 13.12
CA ARG A 198 12.85 -4.46 12.15
C ARG A 198 13.13 -5.31 10.92
N LEU A 199 12.10 -5.99 10.42
CA LEU A 199 12.20 -6.90 9.27
C LEU A 199 12.53 -6.18 7.96
N ASP A 200 12.17 -4.90 7.86
CA ASP A 200 12.37 -4.10 6.65
C ASP A 200 13.74 -3.38 6.60
N ILE A 201 14.49 -3.33 7.71
CA ILE A 201 15.78 -2.62 7.75
C ILE A 201 16.85 -3.27 6.84
N PRO A 202 17.08 -4.59 6.86
CA PRO A 202 18.15 -5.20 6.07
C PRO A 202 18.09 -4.83 4.58
N ALA A 203 16.89 -4.90 3.98
CA ALA A 203 16.69 -4.57 2.58
C ALA A 203 16.93 -3.08 2.29
N LYS A 204 16.60 -2.19 3.24
CA LYS A 204 16.80 -0.75 3.08
C LYS A 204 18.27 -0.35 3.15
N VAL A 205 19.06 -1.01 4.02
CA VAL A 205 20.47 -0.64 4.22
C VAL A 205 21.43 -1.29 3.21
N ASN A 206 21.04 -2.41 2.59
CA ASN A 206 21.85 -3.10 1.58
C ASN A 206 21.45 -2.75 0.13
N GLY A 207 20.46 -1.87 -0.06
CA GLY A 207 19.96 -1.45 -1.37
C GLY A 207 19.09 -2.47 -2.10
N SER A 208 18.62 -3.53 -1.44
CA SER A 208 17.74 -4.54 -2.06
C SER A 208 16.24 -4.24 -1.89
N ALA A 209 15.88 -3.20 -1.13
CA ALA A 209 14.51 -2.72 -1.04
C ALA A 209 14.08 -2.08 -2.37
N VAL A 210 12.92 -2.49 -2.88
CA VAL A 210 12.37 -1.98 -4.14
C VAL A 210 11.41 -0.83 -3.84
N TYR A 211 11.80 0.38 -4.26
CA TYR A 211 10.96 1.58 -4.28
C TYR A 211 10.29 1.74 -5.66
N GLY A 212 9.41 2.72 -5.82
CA GLY A 212 8.64 2.86 -7.05
C GLY A 212 9.51 3.09 -8.29
N THR A 213 10.57 3.90 -8.14
CA THR A 213 11.54 4.18 -9.20
C THR A 213 12.49 3.02 -9.51
N ASP A 214 12.53 1.96 -8.70
CA ASP A 214 13.36 0.78 -8.92
C ASP A 214 12.68 -0.26 -9.83
N VAL A 215 11.38 -0.09 -10.10
CA VAL A 215 10.62 -1.00 -10.97
C VAL A 215 11.22 -0.99 -12.37
N ARG A 216 11.56 -2.17 -12.89
CA ARG A 216 12.09 -2.36 -14.25
C ARG A 216 11.31 -3.48 -14.92
N LEU A 217 10.71 -3.17 -16.08
CA LEU A 217 9.96 -4.14 -16.88
C LEU A 217 10.62 -4.27 -18.28
N PRO A 218 10.53 -5.44 -18.93
CA PRO A 218 11.03 -5.61 -20.28
C PRO A 218 10.39 -4.61 -21.26
N GLY A 219 11.20 -3.89 -22.03
CA GLY A 219 10.73 -2.92 -23.03
C GLY A 219 10.10 -1.64 -22.45
N MET A 220 10.29 -1.38 -21.14
CA MET A 220 9.72 -0.21 -20.46
C MET A 220 10.30 1.11 -20.98
N LEU A 221 9.42 2.11 -21.14
CA LEU A 221 9.76 3.50 -21.42
C LEU A 221 9.67 4.34 -20.14
N TYR A 222 10.25 5.53 -20.20
CA TYR A 222 10.28 6.50 -19.12
C TYR A 222 9.63 7.80 -19.57
N ALA A 223 8.85 8.39 -18.68
CA ALA A 223 8.12 9.61 -18.95
C ALA A 223 8.50 10.71 -17.96
N ALA A 224 8.88 11.86 -18.50
CA ALA A 224 8.95 13.11 -17.77
C ALA A 224 7.69 13.93 -18.08
N ILE A 225 7.23 14.72 -17.13
CA ILE A 225 6.00 15.50 -17.25
C ILE A 225 6.22 16.97 -16.85
N SER A 226 5.41 17.86 -17.41
CA SER A 226 5.26 19.23 -16.96
C SER A 226 3.79 19.60 -17.00
N GLN A 227 3.27 20.00 -15.84
CA GLN A 227 1.88 20.45 -15.68
C GLN A 227 1.83 21.96 -15.44
N SER A 228 0.67 22.56 -15.72
CA SER A 228 0.43 23.97 -15.53
C SER A 228 0.68 24.37 -14.07
N PRO A 229 1.54 25.36 -13.78
CA PRO A 229 1.84 25.79 -12.41
C PRO A 229 0.63 26.46 -11.73
N VAL A 230 -0.43 26.76 -12.49
CA VAL A 230 -1.69 27.28 -11.97
C VAL A 230 -2.78 26.24 -12.16
N PHE A 231 -3.55 25.95 -11.10
CA PHE A 231 -4.62 24.96 -11.12
C PHE A 231 -5.66 25.26 -12.21
N GLY A 232 -5.92 24.26 -13.06
CA GLY A 232 -6.84 24.36 -14.20
C GLY A 232 -6.34 25.24 -15.34
N GLY A 233 -5.04 25.54 -15.40
CA GLY A 233 -4.42 26.15 -16.57
C GLY A 233 -4.24 25.15 -17.70
N GLU A 234 -4.02 25.67 -18.90
CA GLU A 234 -3.97 24.89 -20.14
C GLU A 234 -2.65 25.12 -20.88
N VAL A 235 -2.29 24.16 -21.73
CA VAL A 235 -1.11 24.26 -22.59
C VAL A 235 -1.39 25.26 -23.72
N LYS A 236 -0.60 26.34 -23.77
CA LYS A 236 -0.68 27.38 -24.79
C LYS A 236 0.17 27.06 -26.02
N ALA A 237 1.42 26.66 -25.78
CA ALA A 237 2.40 26.43 -26.83
C ALA A 237 3.50 25.47 -26.35
N TYR A 238 4.13 24.77 -27.28
CA TYR A 238 5.28 23.91 -27.06
C TYR A 238 6.01 23.66 -28.38
N ASP A 239 7.29 23.32 -28.33
CA ASP A 239 8.09 22.94 -29.50
C ASP A 239 8.24 21.42 -29.59
N LYS A 240 7.26 20.78 -30.24
CA LYS A 240 7.27 19.33 -30.47
C LYS A 240 8.49 18.88 -31.27
N ALA A 241 8.91 19.66 -32.25
CA ALA A 241 10.00 19.28 -33.15
C ALA A 241 11.34 19.25 -32.39
N ALA A 242 11.58 20.24 -31.53
CA ALA A 242 12.76 20.28 -30.67
C ALA A 242 12.80 19.09 -29.71
N ALA A 243 11.69 18.76 -29.05
CA ALA A 243 11.61 17.59 -28.18
C ALA A 243 11.87 16.27 -28.94
N MET A 244 11.23 16.06 -30.09
CA MET A 244 11.41 14.85 -30.91
C MET A 244 12.80 14.74 -31.53
N ALA A 245 13.56 15.84 -31.62
CA ALA A 245 14.95 15.82 -32.09
C ALA A 245 15.93 15.32 -31.01
N VAL A 246 15.52 15.26 -29.75
CA VAL A 246 16.35 14.70 -28.68
C VAL A 246 16.44 13.19 -28.84
N LYS A 247 17.66 12.66 -28.84
CA LYS A 247 17.91 11.22 -28.97
C LYS A 247 17.15 10.44 -27.90
N GLY A 248 16.50 9.34 -28.33
CA GLY A 248 15.78 8.42 -27.45
C GLY A 248 14.35 8.84 -27.11
N VAL A 249 13.92 10.05 -27.49
CA VAL A 249 12.52 10.46 -27.38
C VAL A 249 11.68 9.69 -28.39
N GLU A 250 10.66 9.00 -27.88
CA GLU A 250 9.71 8.24 -28.69
C GLU A 250 8.40 9.00 -28.94
N ALA A 251 7.96 9.79 -27.97
CA ALA A 251 6.70 10.53 -28.08
C ALA A 251 6.66 11.80 -27.23
N VAL A 252 5.84 12.75 -27.69
CA VAL A 252 5.36 13.90 -26.93
C VAL A 252 3.85 13.75 -26.83
N VAL A 253 3.36 13.62 -25.60
CA VAL A 253 1.98 13.22 -25.30
C VAL A 253 1.31 14.29 -24.43
N PRO A 254 0.15 14.85 -24.83
CA PRO A 254 -0.66 15.68 -23.95
C PRO A 254 -1.15 14.91 -22.73
N ILE A 255 -1.12 15.53 -21.55
CA ILE A 255 -1.71 15.00 -20.32
C ILE A 255 -2.68 16.05 -19.76
N PRO A 256 -3.56 15.71 -18.80
CA PRO A 256 -4.43 16.70 -18.18
C PRO A 256 -3.64 17.90 -17.66
N HIS A 257 -3.98 19.10 -18.13
CA HIS A 257 -3.32 20.37 -17.78
C HIS A 257 -1.80 20.40 -18.03
N GLY A 258 -1.26 19.57 -18.95
CA GLY A 258 0.17 19.41 -19.10
C GLY A 258 0.63 18.71 -20.37
N MET A 259 1.94 18.49 -20.46
CA MET A 259 2.58 17.68 -21.49
C MET A 259 3.51 16.66 -20.85
N SER A 260 3.70 15.52 -21.52
CA SER A 260 4.68 14.51 -21.20
C SER A 260 5.60 14.24 -22.38
N VAL A 261 6.85 13.90 -22.07
CA VAL A 261 7.80 13.34 -23.03
C VAL A 261 8.15 11.93 -22.61
N VAL A 262 7.95 10.98 -23.52
CA VAL A 262 8.23 9.56 -23.33
C VAL A 262 9.49 9.17 -24.12
N ALA A 263 10.40 8.47 -23.47
CA ALA A 263 11.69 8.08 -24.03
C ALA A 263 12.20 6.73 -23.52
N ASP A 264 13.28 6.23 -24.12
CA ASP A 264 13.96 4.98 -23.74
C ASP A 264 14.73 5.05 -22.40
N SER A 265 14.86 6.24 -21.81
CA SER A 265 15.52 6.47 -20.52
C SER A 265 14.97 7.72 -19.82
N THR A 266 15.06 7.76 -18.49
CA THR A 266 14.68 8.94 -17.70
C THR A 266 15.41 10.21 -18.14
N TRP A 267 16.70 10.09 -18.47
CA TRP A 267 17.51 11.22 -18.91
C TRP A 267 17.03 11.78 -20.26
N HIS A 268 16.77 10.92 -21.24
CA HIS A 268 16.25 11.37 -22.55
C HIS A 268 14.84 11.96 -22.42
N ALA A 269 13.99 11.41 -21.56
CA ALA A 269 12.67 11.98 -21.29
C ALA A 269 12.77 13.39 -20.70
N GLN A 270 13.65 13.59 -19.71
CA GLN A 270 13.91 14.90 -19.11
C GLN A 270 14.47 15.90 -20.13
N LYS A 271 15.46 15.49 -20.95
CA LYS A 271 16.03 16.36 -21.98
C LYS A 271 15.06 16.70 -23.09
N GLY A 272 14.21 15.77 -23.49
CA GLY A 272 13.13 16.06 -24.43
C GLY A 272 12.10 17.01 -23.83
N LEU A 273 11.77 16.89 -22.54
CA LEU A 273 10.85 17.81 -21.86
C LEU A 273 11.43 19.22 -21.72
N GLU A 274 12.73 19.35 -21.40
CA GLU A 274 13.44 20.64 -21.41
C GLU A 274 13.36 21.29 -22.81
N ALA A 275 13.62 20.52 -23.88
CA ALA A 275 13.55 21.00 -25.26
C ALA A 275 12.11 21.30 -25.74
N LEU A 276 11.09 20.71 -25.10
CA LEU A 276 9.69 20.93 -25.44
C LEU A 276 9.22 22.36 -25.14
N GLU A 277 9.85 23.05 -24.18
CA GLU A 277 9.49 24.41 -23.74
C GLU A 277 7.97 24.64 -23.61
N VAL A 278 7.32 23.90 -22.72
CA VAL A 278 5.87 24.00 -22.52
C VAL A 278 5.53 25.37 -21.92
N LYS A 279 4.61 26.09 -22.58
CA LYS A 279 4.07 27.38 -22.12
C LYS A 279 2.61 27.19 -21.75
N PHE A 280 2.23 27.73 -20.60
CA PHE A 280 0.88 27.62 -20.05
C PHE A 280 0.14 28.95 -20.07
N GLU A 281 -1.19 28.90 -20.06
CA GLU A 281 -2.05 30.05 -19.84
C GLU A 281 -3.31 29.72 -19.06
N GLY A 282 -3.93 30.74 -18.45
CA GLY A 282 -5.17 30.58 -17.70
C GLY A 282 -4.98 29.87 -16.36
N GLY A 283 -6.09 29.35 -15.84
CA GLY A 283 -6.19 28.74 -14.51
C GLY A 283 -7.25 29.39 -13.63
N LYS A 284 -7.90 28.60 -12.78
CA LYS A 284 -8.96 29.08 -11.88
C LYS A 284 -8.43 29.96 -10.75
N THR A 285 -7.14 29.81 -10.45
CA THR A 285 -6.46 30.50 -9.34
C THR A 285 -5.40 31.49 -9.85
N VAL A 286 -5.52 31.98 -11.09
CA VAL A 286 -4.64 33.03 -11.60
C VAL A 286 -4.76 34.26 -10.70
N GLY A 287 -3.62 34.78 -10.25
CA GLY A 287 -3.56 35.96 -9.37
C GLY A 287 -3.79 35.66 -7.89
N LEU A 288 -4.15 34.43 -7.52
CA LEU A 288 -4.28 34.04 -6.12
C LEU A 288 -2.89 34.04 -5.46
N GLY A 289 -2.67 35.05 -4.61
CA GLY A 289 -1.41 35.26 -3.91
C GLY A 289 -1.60 35.35 -2.40
N ARG A 290 -0.49 35.58 -1.70
CA ARG A 290 -0.46 35.65 -0.23
C ARG A 290 -1.45 36.68 0.33
N GLU A 291 -1.50 37.88 -0.25
CA GLU A 291 -2.38 38.95 0.26
C GLU A 291 -3.86 38.58 0.20
N GLU A 292 -4.31 37.95 -0.88
CA GLU A 292 -5.71 37.52 -1.04
C GLU A 292 -6.05 36.36 -0.11
N LEU A 293 -5.12 35.40 0.07
CA LEU A 293 -5.27 34.30 1.02
C LEU A 293 -5.33 34.80 2.46
N ASP A 294 -4.40 35.67 2.87
CA ASP A 294 -4.36 36.27 4.21
C ASP A 294 -5.67 37.01 4.50
N HIS A 295 -6.16 37.79 3.53
CA HIS A 295 -7.44 38.49 3.68
C HIS A 295 -8.62 37.52 3.84
N SER A 296 -8.65 36.44 3.06
CA SER A 296 -9.69 35.39 3.15
C SER A 296 -9.67 34.67 4.50
N PHE A 297 -8.49 34.30 5.01
CA PHE A 297 -8.35 33.66 6.31
C PHE A 297 -8.78 34.57 7.45
N LYS A 298 -8.32 35.83 7.45
CA LYS A 298 -8.74 36.82 8.47
C LYS A 298 -10.24 37.07 8.45
N THR A 299 -10.82 37.27 7.27
CA THR A 299 -12.27 37.43 7.11
C THR A 299 -13.03 36.21 7.64
N SER A 300 -12.51 35.01 7.42
CA SER A 300 -13.13 33.77 7.91
C SER A 300 -13.00 33.65 9.44
N LEU A 301 -11.85 33.99 10.00
CA LEU A 301 -11.60 34.00 11.45
C LEU A 301 -12.50 35.02 12.18
N GLU A 302 -12.64 36.23 11.62
CA GLU A 302 -13.56 37.25 12.13
C GLU A 302 -15.01 36.77 12.13
N LYS A 303 -15.45 36.11 11.05
CA LYS A 303 -16.80 35.53 10.96
C LYS A 303 -17.05 34.40 11.95
N MET A 304 -16.03 33.59 12.25
CA MET A 304 -16.13 32.56 13.29
C MET A 304 -16.29 33.18 14.68
N GLY A 305 -15.80 34.40 14.87
CA GLY A 305 -15.84 35.13 16.12
C GLY A 305 -14.87 34.59 17.16
N LYS A 306 -14.63 35.38 18.21
CA LYS A 306 -13.85 34.97 19.38
C LYS A 306 -14.79 34.82 20.57
N ALA A 307 -14.52 33.85 21.44
CA ALA A 307 -15.23 33.76 22.72
C ALA A 307 -14.85 34.96 23.59
N GLU A 308 -15.84 35.66 24.15
CA GLU A 308 -15.58 36.70 25.14
C GLU A 308 -15.14 36.08 26.47
N LEU A 309 -13.91 36.38 26.87
CA LEU A 309 -13.33 35.87 28.12
C LEU A 309 -13.31 36.99 29.17
N HIS A 310 -13.89 36.72 30.33
CA HIS A 310 -13.86 37.65 31.47
C HIS A 310 -12.87 37.16 32.53
N GLY A 311 -11.79 37.91 32.74
CA GLY A 311 -10.76 37.59 33.74
C GLY A 311 -9.77 38.75 33.94
N LYS A 312 -9.00 38.74 35.04
CA LYS A 312 -8.05 39.83 35.35
C LYS A 312 -6.85 39.90 34.39
N LYS A 313 -6.56 38.81 33.68
CA LYS A 313 -5.50 38.71 32.65
C LYS A 313 -6.01 37.82 31.53
N VAL A 314 -6.21 38.39 30.36
CA VAL A 314 -6.56 37.67 29.12
C VAL A 314 -5.40 37.82 28.15
N LEU A 315 -5.04 36.73 27.46
CA LEU A 315 -4.04 36.72 26.40
C LEU A 315 -4.75 36.40 25.08
N ASP A 316 -4.65 37.30 24.10
CA ASP A 316 -5.15 37.11 22.74
C ASP A 316 -3.95 36.89 21.81
N MET A 317 -3.97 35.81 21.04
CA MET A 317 -2.89 35.42 20.13
C MET A 317 -3.48 34.92 18.81
N GLU A 318 -2.85 35.32 17.72
CA GLU A 318 -3.09 34.80 16.38
C GLU A 318 -1.90 33.91 15.99
N TYR A 319 -2.19 32.76 15.39
CA TYR A 319 -1.21 31.82 14.88
C TYR A 319 -1.49 31.61 13.40
N GLU A 320 -0.43 31.51 12.60
CA GLU A 320 -0.53 31.27 11.17
C GLU A 320 0.34 30.06 10.82
N ILE A 321 -0.22 29.14 10.04
CA ILE A 321 0.52 28.03 9.44
C ILE A 321 0.51 28.22 7.92
N GLN A 322 1.68 28.15 7.28
CA GLN A 322 1.81 28.24 5.83
C GLN A 322 1.44 26.91 5.16
N PHE A 323 1.20 26.97 3.85
CA PHE A 323 1.25 25.76 3.03
C PHE A 323 2.61 25.09 3.16
N LEU A 324 2.61 23.78 3.45
CA LEU A 324 3.83 23.01 3.62
C LEU A 324 3.85 21.85 2.64
N SER A 325 4.92 21.77 1.85
CA SER A 325 5.20 20.59 1.03
C SER A 325 5.70 19.45 1.92
N HIS A 326 5.27 18.24 1.60
CA HIS A 326 5.77 17.01 2.18
C HIS A 326 7.24 16.76 1.83
N ALA A 327 7.66 17.21 0.63
CA ALA A 327 9.03 17.16 0.12
C ALA A 327 9.73 15.81 0.38
N ALA A 328 9.02 14.70 0.11
CA ALA A 328 9.54 13.35 0.29
C ALA A 328 10.87 13.15 -0.47
N LEU A 329 11.75 12.28 0.02
CA LEU A 329 13.03 12.03 -0.65
C LEU A 329 12.80 11.37 -2.03
N GLU A 330 11.91 10.39 -2.10
CA GLU A 330 11.42 9.83 -3.35
C GLU A 330 10.35 10.77 -3.94
N PRO A 331 10.56 11.35 -5.13
CA PRO A 331 9.53 12.12 -5.84
C PRO A 331 8.35 11.24 -6.28
N ILE A 332 7.22 11.86 -6.59
CA ILE A 332 6.06 11.16 -7.17
C ILE A 332 6.45 10.38 -8.43
N ASN A 333 6.05 9.10 -8.47
CA ASN A 333 6.35 8.19 -9.56
C ASN A 333 5.31 7.06 -9.58
N CYS A 334 5.12 6.47 -10.77
CA CYS A 334 4.30 5.28 -10.96
C CYS A 334 4.70 4.59 -12.26
N THR A 335 4.67 3.27 -12.27
CA THR A 335 4.84 2.46 -13.48
C THR A 335 3.53 1.77 -13.80
N ALA A 336 3.09 1.83 -15.05
CA ALA A 336 1.92 1.10 -15.51
C ALA A 336 2.23 0.27 -16.76
N PHE A 337 1.54 -0.85 -16.90
CA PHE A 337 1.47 -1.62 -18.14
C PHE A 337 0.02 -1.97 -18.44
N VAL A 338 -0.52 -1.36 -19.50
CA VAL A 338 -1.92 -1.47 -19.90
C VAL A 338 -2.04 -2.24 -21.21
N THR A 339 -2.94 -3.21 -21.25
CA THR A 339 -3.41 -3.88 -22.47
C THR A 339 -4.93 -3.78 -22.56
N ASP A 340 -5.53 -4.26 -23.64
CA ASP A 340 -6.98 -4.31 -23.80
C ASP A 340 -7.69 -5.21 -22.76
N HIS A 341 -6.93 -6.06 -22.05
CA HIS A 341 -7.48 -7.08 -21.15
C HIS A 341 -6.91 -7.05 -19.73
N SER A 342 -5.89 -6.22 -19.48
CA SER A 342 -5.25 -6.17 -18.17
C SER A 342 -4.57 -4.83 -17.92
N CYS A 343 -4.52 -4.42 -16.66
CA CYS A 343 -3.71 -3.29 -16.22
C CYS A 343 -2.91 -3.67 -14.98
N GLU A 344 -1.58 -3.61 -15.09
CA GLU A 344 -0.71 -3.76 -13.92
C GLU A 344 -0.07 -2.41 -13.59
N VAL A 345 -0.07 -2.05 -12.32
CA VAL A 345 0.47 -0.78 -11.83
C VAL A 345 1.36 -1.03 -10.63
N TRP A 346 2.54 -0.41 -10.62
CA TRP A 346 3.49 -0.44 -9.52
C TRP A 346 3.74 0.97 -9.01
N GLY A 347 3.66 1.15 -7.70
CA GLY A 347 3.95 2.44 -7.10
C GLY A 347 3.98 2.45 -5.57
N PRO A 348 4.53 3.52 -5.00
CA PRO A 348 4.65 3.72 -3.55
C PRO A 348 3.33 4.22 -2.94
N PHE A 349 2.26 3.43 -3.08
CA PHE A 349 0.90 3.85 -2.71
C PHE A 349 0.70 3.95 -1.19
N GLN A 350 0.08 5.04 -0.72
CA GLN A 350 -0.54 5.08 0.61
C GLN A 350 -2.03 4.72 0.58
N PHE A 351 -2.70 4.86 -0.58
CA PHE A 351 -4.13 4.65 -0.73
C PHE A 351 -4.43 3.71 -1.91
N GLN A 352 -4.22 2.41 -1.70
CA GLN A 352 -4.29 1.41 -2.76
C GLN A 352 -5.68 1.29 -3.38
N THR A 353 -6.75 1.38 -2.60
CA THR A 353 -8.12 1.35 -3.15
C THR A 353 -8.39 2.54 -4.07
N ARG A 354 -7.84 3.73 -3.78
CA ARG A 354 -8.05 4.89 -4.65
C ARG A 354 -7.35 4.71 -6.00
N ALA A 355 -6.13 4.16 -5.99
CA ALA A 355 -5.41 3.79 -7.21
C ALA A 355 -6.20 2.77 -8.05
N LEU A 356 -6.71 1.69 -7.44
CA LEU A 356 -7.57 0.70 -8.13
C LEU A 356 -8.77 1.39 -8.79
N ASN A 357 -9.56 2.15 -8.02
CA ASN A 357 -10.76 2.80 -8.54
C ASN A 357 -10.43 3.74 -9.71
N LYS A 358 -9.32 4.48 -9.64
CA LYS A 358 -8.91 5.36 -10.74
C LYS A 358 -8.55 4.57 -12.00
N ILE A 359 -7.90 3.41 -11.86
CA ILE A 359 -7.58 2.53 -12.99
C ILE A 359 -8.88 1.98 -13.61
N GLU A 360 -9.82 1.52 -12.79
CA GLU A 360 -11.15 1.07 -13.24
C GLU A 360 -11.86 2.16 -14.03
N ASP A 361 -11.94 3.38 -13.48
CA ASP A 361 -12.59 4.53 -14.11
C ASP A 361 -11.99 4.86 -15.49
N MET A 362 -10.66 4.74 -15.63
CA MET A 362 -9.95 5.10 -16.87
C MET A 362 -9.96 4.00 -17.94
N THR A 363 -9.97 2.74 -17.51
CA THR A 363 -9.77 1.59 -18.40
C THR A 363 -11.06 0.85 -18.70
N GLY A 364 -12.05 0.91 -17.81
CA GLY A 364 -13.26 0.08 -17.85
C GLY A 364 -13.01 -1.39 -17.52
N LEU A 365 -11.79 -1.75 -17.11
CA LEU A 365 -11.43 -3.11 -16.69
C LEU A 365 -12.03 -3.41 -15.29
N SER A 366 -12.35 -4.67 -15.03
CA SER A 366 -12.79 -5.12 -13.71
C SER A 366 -11.61 -5.35 -12.75
N GLU A 367 -11.90 -5.39 -11.43
CA GLU A 367 -10.90 -5.61 -10.37
C GLU A 367 -9.99 -6.83 -10.61
N ASP A 368 -10.50 -7.93 -11.18
CA ASP A 368 -9.72 -9.14 -11.49
C ASP A 368 -8.76 -9.00 -12.69
N GLN A 369 -8.97 -7.99 -13.52
CA GLN A 369 -8.10 -7.63 -14.63
C GLN A 369 -7.03 -6.60 -14.22
N ILE A 370 -7.09 -6.08 -12.99
CA ILE A 370 -6.21 -5.03 -12.49
C ILE A 370 -5.33 -5.56 -11.36
N LYS A 371 -4.02 -5.27 -11.42
CA LYS A 371 -3.09 -5.55 -10.32
C LYS A 371 -2.42 -4.27 -9.85
N VAL A 372 -2.57 -3.98 -8.56
CA VAL A 372 -1.91 -2.86 -7.88
C VAL A 372 -0.80 -3.40 -6.98
N HIS A 373 0.44 -3.19 -7.40
CA HIS A 373 1.65 -3.61 -6.68
C HIS A 373 2.18 -2.45 -5.84
N THR A 374 2.06 -2.56 -4.52
CA THR A 374 2.57 -1.54 -3.60
C THR A 374 4.05 -1.77 -3.29
N THR A 375 4.92 -0.86 -3.75
CA THR A 375 6.36 -0.86 -3.43
C THR A 375 6.63 -0.26 -2.04
N TYR A 376 7.89 -0.25 -1.59
CA TYR A 376 8.26 0.62 -0.47
C TYR A 376 8.03 2.09 -0.84
N VAL A 377 7.78 2.90 0.18
CA VAL A 377 7.51 4.34 0.05
C VAL A 377 8.69 5.14 0.62
N GLY A 378 9.36 5.93 -0.20
CA GLY A 378 10.52 6.76 0.15
C GLY A 378 10.14 8.11 0.77
N GLY A 379 9.19 8.08 1.72
CA GLY A 379 8.59 9.26 2.35
C GLY A 379 7.14 9.45 1.92
N GLY A 380 6.20 9.25 2.84
CA GLY A 380 4.77 9.47 2.60
C GLY A 380 4.31 10.82 3.12
N PHE A 381 4.44 11.02 4.44
CA PHE A 381 4.04 12.23 5.19
C PHE A 381 2.59 12.72 4.98
N GLY A 382 1.76 12.00 4.21
CA GLY A 382 0.43 12.43 3.78
C GLY A 382 0.36 12.73 2.28
N GLY A 383 1.47 13.08 1.63
CA GLY A 383 1.52 13.53 0.24
C GLY A 383 1.21 12.45 -0.79
N ARG A 384 1.29 11.18 -0.42
CA ARG A 384 0.88 10.04 -1.26
C ARG A 384 -0.49 9.47 -0.86
N PHE A 385 -1.16 10.07 0.11
CA PHE A 385 -2.56 9.82 0.44
C PHE A 385 -3.45 10.71 -0.42
N ARG A 386 -3.47 10.46 -1.74
CA ARG A 386 -4.09 11.35 -2.71
C ARG A 386 -5.62 11.11 -2.77
N MET A 387 -6.34 11.69 -1.82
CA MET A 387 -7.78 11.45 -1.65
C MET A 387 -8.63 11.97 -2.82
N TRP A 388 -8.21 13.05 -3.46
CA TRP A 388 -9.00 13.81 -4.44
C TRP A 388 -8.53 13.68 -5.89
N GLY A 389 -7.48 12.90 -6.15
CA GLY A 389 -6.89 12.69 -7.47
C GLY A 389 -5.83 11.59 -7.36
N GLU A 390 -5.42 10.99 -8.47
CA GLU A 390 -4.28 10.05 -8.52
C GLU A 390 -3.50 10.38 -9.80
N ASP A 391 -3.09 11.65 -9.90
CA ASP A 391 -2.63 12.27 -11.14
C ASP A 391 -1.48 11.49 -11.78
N PHE A 392 -0.59 10.93 -10.94
CA PHE A 392 0.54 10.13 -11.39
C PHE A 392 0.18 8.69 -11.79
N VAL A 393 -0.90 8.10 -11.24
CA VAL A 393 -1.46 6.83 -11.73
C VAL A 393 -2.14 7.05 -13.07
N GLU A 394 -2.92 8.14 -13.18
CA GLU A 394 -3.58 8.54 -14.40
C GLU A 394 -2.59 8.76 -15.55
N GLN A 395 -1.54 9.54 -15.30
CA GLN A 395 -0.47 9.75 -16.26
C GLN A 395 0.18 8.44 -16.71
N ALA A 396 0.56 7.56 -15.77
CA ALA A 396 1.21 6.30 -16.12
C ALA A 396 0.30 5.38 -16.95
N VAL A 397 -0.96 5.23 -16.55
CA VAL A 397 -1.96 4.42 -17.26
C VAL A 397 -2.23 4.98 -18.66
N MET A 398 -2.43 6.30 -18.78
CA MET A 398 -2.65 6.98 -20.05
C MET A 398 -1.48 6.76 -21.02
N LEU A 399 -0.25 7.04 -20.56
CA LEU A 399 0.95 6.93 -21.39
C LEU A 399 1.27 5.48 -21.77
N SER A 400 1.03 4.53 -20.87
CA SER A 400 1.16 3.11 -21.19
C SER A 400 0.14 2.66 -22.24
N LYS A 401 -1.13 3.10 -22.11
CA LYS A 401 -2.17 2.79 -23.08
C LYS A 401 -1.87 3.38 -24.46
N GLU A 402 -1.37 4.62 -24.52
CA GLU A 402 -1.00 5.26 -25.78
C GLU A 402 0.21 4.62 -26.47
N SER A 403 1.22 4.22 -25.69
CA SER A 403 2.45 3.63 -26.22
C SER A 403 2.34 2.12 -26.51
N GLY A 404 1.38 1.43 -25.89
CA GLY A 404 1.29 -0.03 -25.92
C GLY A 404 2.45 -0.73 -25.20
N LYS A 405 3.21 0.00 -24.38
CA LYS A 405 4.39 -0.48 -23.65
C LYS A 405 4.25 -0.17 -22.15
N PRO A 406 5.03 -0.83 -21.28
CA PRO A 406 5.16 -0.38 -19.89
C PRO A 406 5.78 1.02 -19.84
N VAL A 407 5.21 1.93 -19.05
CA VAL A 407 5.72 3.31 -18.89
C VAL A 407 5.90 3.64 -17.42
N GLN A 408 7.10 4.08 -17.04
CA GLN A 408 7.38 4.66 -15.73
C GLN A 408 7.35 6.19 -15.82
N VAL A 409 6.36 6.79 -15.17
CA VAL A 409 6.29 8.25 -14.95
C VAL A 409 7.09 8.59 -13.70
N MET A 410 7.93 9.61 -13.82
CA MET A 410 8.64 10.19 -12.68
C MET A 410 8.58 11.71 -12.75
N TRP A 411 8.07 12.33 -11.68
CA TRP A 411 8.06 13.78 -11.55
C TRP A 411 9.48 14.25 -11.20
N SER A 412 9.88 15.41 -11.72
CA SER A 412 11.10 16.07 -11.22
C SER A 412 10.86 16.55 -9.79
N ARG A 413 11.93 16.96 -9.09
CA ARG A 413 11.78 17.55 -7.75
C ARG A 413 10.96 18.83 -7.80
N GLU A 414 11.13 19.64 -8.83
CA GLU A 414 10.41 20.89 -9.06
C GLU A 414 8.93 20.61 -9.29
N GLU A 415 8.61 19.62 -10.13
CA GLU A 415 7.24 19.19 -10.39
C GLU A 415 6.58 18.61 -9.12
N ASP A 416 7.31 17.79 -8.36
CA ASP A 416 6.88 17.23 -7.06
C ASP A 416 6.52 18.32 -6.04
N ILE A 417 7.38 19.35 -5.91
CA ILE A 417 7.13 20.47 -5.00
C ILE A 417 5.99 21.35 -5.50
N GLN A 418 5.93 21.65 -6.81
CA GLN A 418 4.94 22.55 -7.41
C GLN A 418 3.51 21.97 -7.39
N HIS A 419 3.38 20.65 -7.44
CA HIS A 419 2.09 19.93 -7.53
C HIS A 419 1.85 19.00 -6.33
N ASP A 420 2.44 19.34 -5.19
CA ASP A 420 2.21 18.65 -3.94
C ASP A 420 0.76 18.85 -3.46
N TYR A 421 0.26 17.91 -2.67
CA TYR A 421 -0.94 18.11 -1.87
C TYR A 421 -0.56 18.82 -0.57
N TYR A 422 -0.20 20.09 -0.66
CA TYR A 422 0.30 20.85 0.49
C TYR A 422 -0.56 20.67 1.74
N HIS A 423 0.08 20.58 2.90
CA HIS A 423 -0.63 20.78 4.17
C HIS A 423 -1.32 22.15 4.10
N PRO A 424 -2.64 22.23 4.37
CA PRO A 424 -3.37 23.48 4.21
C PRO A 424 -2.84 24.54 5.16
N ALA A 425 -2.80 25.79 4.68
CA ALA A 425 -2.61 26.95 5.56
C ALA A 425 -3.83 27.13 6.48
N SER A 426 -3.61 27.71 7.68
CA SER A 426 -4.67 27.92 8.69
C SER A 426 -4.38 29.07 9.63
#